data_AF-A0A317X8Z4-F1
#
_entry.id   AF-A0A317X8Z4-F1
#
_cell.length_a   1.000
_cell.length_b   1.000
_cell.length_c   1.000
_cell.angle_alpha   90.00
_cell.angle_beta   90.00
_cell.angle_gamma   90.00
#
_symmetry.space_group_name_H-M   'P 1'
#
loop_
_entity.id
_entity.type
_entity.pdbx_description
1 polymer ?
#
loop_
_entity_poly.entity_id
_entity_poly.type
_entity_poly.pdbx_seq_one_letter_code
_entity_poly.pdbx_strand_id
1 'polypeptide(L)'
;MTEIPPAYTPGSSPPSYDDIAKKLEDLIGDNPTPEKVIEASQHLSEEELDILVDGADDHWPLETEQQKRDFSIGCGQTYCSEGGKTRLQEAGSEATQATKEIADIFHQLHLKVAQIDHIHHSGFQPEIIRLQQSYLRTLSDSRDLAASISASAQNFDATVVKFCADNSIPIDIRRSLIQSFITRAAGFEESATGIKNRFYTLRDEFAAFVATFSTWAKDREGEITDQIQALEQELQSLHKRLDSLTTSLQVFEILYDVGDLIQDVGKFFPKVGIYMKIGGIILAGVSFLAIVGLTGALIATETKIHNRTREKHALEAELEIIRRTRAELEDMGEESLIRFGDAINILAGTWKHTAEDAQIIQQWLADGADSTHPPAYVELNRDYGVNRYEATANYLENYARGI
;
A
#
# COMPACT_ATOMS: atom_id res chain seq x y z
N MET A 1 -17.70 48.65 -13.65
CA MET A 1 -16.24 48.58 -13.86
C MET A 1 -15.96 47.17 -14.35
N THR A 2 -15.62 47.04 -15.61
CA THR A 2 -15.33 45.77 -16.28
C THR A 2 -13.91 45.34 -15.87
N GLU A 3 -13.81 44.23 -15.14
CA GLU A 3 -12.53 43.58 -14.90
C GLU A 3 -11.94 43.11 -16.22
N ILE A 4 -10.72 43.56 -16.49
CA ILE A 4 -9.91 43.12 -17.62
C ILE A 4 -9.35 41.75 -17.22
N PRO A 5 -9.59 40.68 -18.00
CA PRO A 5 -8.98 39.38 -17.72
C PRO A 5 -7.44 39.51 -17.74
N PRO A 6 -6.70 38.74 -16.93
CA PRO A 6 -5.26 38.83 -16.89
C PRO A 6 -4.68 38.64 -18.29
N ALA A 7 -3.75 39.54 -18.65
CA ALA A 7 -3.08 39.52 -19.94
C ALA A 7 -2.29 38.21 -20.09
N TYR A 8 -2.61 37.45 -21.13
CA TYR A 8 -1.78 36.35 -21.62
C TYR A 8 -0.38 36.89 -21.91
N THR A 9 0.64 36.40 -21.20
CA THR A 9 2.04 36.53 -21.62
C THR A 9 2.33 35.47 -22.68
N PRO A 10 2.59 35.84 -23.95
CA PRO A 10 3.03 34.90 -24.97
C PRO A 10 4.55 34.69 -24.80
N GLY A 11 4.98 33.48 -24.46
CA GLY A 11 6.42 33.22 -24.30
C GLY A 11 6.86 31.79 -23.96
N SER A 12 5.98 30.89 -23.55
CA SER A 12 6.29 29.46 -23.49
C SER A 12 5.05 28.69 -23.90
N SER A 13 5.12 28.01 -25.04
CA SER A 13 4.22 26.88 -25.26
C SER A 13 4.41 25.90 -24.10
N PRO A 14 3.35 25.21 -23.63
CA PRO A 14 3.53 24.11 -22.68
C PRO A 14 4.65 23.19 -23.18
N PRO A 15 5.54 22.70 -22.29
CA PRO A 15 6.64 21.83 -22.69
C PRO A 15 6.08 20.60 -23.43
N SER A 16 6.69 20.19 -24.53
CA SER A 16 6.23 19.00 -25.25
C SER A 16 6.63 17.73 -24.50
N TYR A 17 5.94 16.61 -24.78
CA TYR A 17 6.29 15.30 -24.22
C TYR A 17 7.77 14.97 -24.45
N ASP A 18 8.29 15.24 -25.65
CA ASP A 18 9.69 15.02 -26.03
C ASP A 18 10.68 15.93 -25.28
N ASP A 19 10.29 17.17 -24.97
CA ASP A 19 11.13 18.08 -24.17
C ASP A 19 11.26 17.58 -22.73
N ILE A 20 10.17 17.09 -22.15
CA ILE A 20 10.14 16.52 -20.81
C ILE A 20 10.90 15.19 -20.80
N ALA A 21 10.78 14.39 -21.86
CA ALA A 21 11.52 13.15 -22.05
C ALA A 21 13.03 13.37 -21.96
N LYS A 22 13.53 14.32 -22.76
CA LYS A 22 14.94 14.66 -22.79
C LYS A 22 15.44 15.20 -21.45
N LYS A 23 14.64 16.04 -20.78
CA LYS A 23 14.95 16.53 -19.43
C LYS A 23 15.12 15.37 -18.44
N LEU A 24 14.26 14.36 -18.50
CA LEU A 24 14.35 13.18 -17.64
C LEU A 24 15.57 12.31 -17.96
N GLU A 25 15.86 12.08 -19.24
CA GLU A 25 17.07 11.37 -19.67
C GLU A 25 18.34 12.07 -19.15
N ASP A 26 18.41 13.40 -19.26
CA ASP A 26 19.53 14.21 -18.76
C ASP A 26 19.68 14.12 -17.22
N LEU A 27 18.56 14.08 -16.48
CA LEU A 27 18.55 13.95 -15.03
C LEU A 27 18.97 12.55 -14.54
N ILE A 28 18.57 11.50 -15.26
CA ILE A 28 18.83 10.10 -14.88
C ILE A 28 20.25 9.67 -15.29
N GLY A 29 20.68 10.10 -16.47
CA GLY A 29 21.99 9.78 -17.06
C GLY A 29 22.15 8.31 -17.49
N ASP A 30 23.36 7.97 -17.93
CA ASP A 30 23.67 6.71 -18.62
C ASP A 30 23.50 5.41 -17.80
N ASN A 31 23.34 5.52 -16.48
CA ASN A 31 23.21 4.38 -15.58
C ASN A 31 21.94 4.53 -14.73
N PRO A 32 20.76 4.23 -15.30
CA PRO A 32 19.49 4.38 -14.61
C PRO A 32 19.42 3.41 -13.42
N THR A 33 18.95 3.93 -12.29
CA THR A 33 18.52 3.11 -11.14
C THR A 33 17.12 3.55 -10.73
N PRO A 34 16.34 2.68 -10.08
CA PRO A 34 15.03 3.06 -9.58
C PRO A 34 15.03 4.34 -8.73
N GLU A 35 16.06 4.57 -7.91
CA GLU A 35 16.22 5.79 -7.12
C GLU A 35 16.37 7.03 -7.98
N LYS A 36 17.26 7.00 -9.00
CA LYS A 36 17.50 8.16 -9.87
C LYS A 36 16.26 8.52 -10.67
N VAL A 37 15.48 7.53 -11.09
CA VAL A 37 14.23 7.73 -11.81
C VAL A 37 13.19 8.42 -10.90
N ILE A 38 13.09 7.99 -9.63
CA ILE A 38 12.23 8.65 -8.64
C ILE A 38 12.72 10.08 -8.36
N GLU A 39 14.02 10.28 -8.15
CA GLU A 39 14.61 11.61 -7.90
C GLU A 39 14.36 12.56 -9.07
N ALA A 40 14.56 12.11 -10.31
CA ALA A 40 14.29 12.90 -11.51
C ALA A 40 12.81 13.33 -11.59
N SER A 41 11.87 12.46 -11.19
CA SER A 41 10.44 12.79 -11.17
C SER A 41 10.10 13.97 -10.25
N GLN A 42 10.87 14.18 -9.17
CA GLN A 42 10.66 15.26 -8.21
C GLN A 42 11.10 16.63 -8.74
N HIS A 43 11.86 16.66 -9.84
CA HIS A 43 12.27 17.88 -10.52
C HIS A 43 11.30 18.33 -11.62
N LEU A 44 10.18 17.63 -11.78
CA LEU A 44 9.12 17.98 -12.71
C LEU A 44 8.07 18.87 -12.05
N SER A 45 7.53 19.84 -12.80
CA SER A 45 6.36 20.61 -12.38
C SER A 45 5.08 19.76 -12.48
N GLU A 46 4.00 20.21 -11.83
CA GLU A 46 2.71 19.51 -11.92
C GLU A 46 2.19 19.47 -13.37
N GLU A 47 2.39 20.53 -14.14
CA GLU A 47 2.04 20.56 -15.56
C GLU A 47 2.87 19.59 -16.40
N GLU A 48 4.18 19.46 -16.12
CA GLU A 48 5.05 18.49 -16.79
C GLU A 48 4.62 17.05 -16.45
N LEU A 49 4.23 16.79 -15.20
CA LEU A 49 3.74 15.48 -14.77
C LEU A 49 2.41 15.13 -15.44
N ASP A 50 1.47 16.07 -15.51
CA ASP A 50 0.17 15.84 -16.15
C ASP A 50 0.33 15.55 -17.65
N ILE A 51 1.26 16.22 -18.34
CA ILE A 51 1.58 15.93 -19.76
C ILE A 51 2.13 14.51 -19.94
N LEU A 52 2.98 14.03 -19.02
CA LEU A 52 3.49 12.66 -19.08
C LEU A 52 2.40 11.62 -18.77
N VAL A 53 1.49 11.93 -17.84
CA VAL A 53 0.35 11.07 -17.49
C VAL A 53 -0.62 10.96 -18.66
N ASP A 54 -0.99 12.09 -19.28
CA ASP A 54 -1.92 12.12 -20.41
C ASP A 54 -1.33 11.43 -21.65
N GLY A 55 -0.01 11.49 -21.84
CA GLY A 55 0.69 10.81 -22.93
C GLY A 55 1.02 9.33 -22.66
N ALA A 56 0.72 8.79 -21.47
CA ALA A 56 1.17 7.46 -21.06
C ALA A 56 0.59 6.33 -21.95
N ASP A 57 -0.67 6.44 -22.34
CA ASP A 57 -1.37 5.42 -23.16
C ASP A 57 -0.76 5.30 -24.57
N ASP A 58 -0.31 6.42 -25.14
CA ASP A 58 0.28 6.48 -26.48
C ASP A 58 1.75 6.02 -26.51
N HIS A 59 2.39 5.87 -25.35
CA HIS A 59 3.82 5.56 -25.21
C HIS A 59 4.07 4.24 -24.47
N TRP A 60 3.22 3.25 -24.75
CA TRP A 60 3.28 1.93 -24.13
C TRP A 60 4.65 1.24 -24.32
N PRO A 61 5.41 0.94 -23.24
CA PRO A 61 6.81 0.58 -23.41
C PRO A 61 7.08 -0.91 -23.69
N LEU A 62 6.12 -1.81 -23.45
CA LEU A 62 6.31 -3.26 -23.56
C LEU A 62 5.63 -3.85 -24.80
N GLU A 63 6.39 -4.15 -25.84
CA GLU A 63 5.85 -4.62 -27.13
C GLU A 63 6.03 -6.14 -27.34
N THR A 64 7.10 -6.72 -26.80
CA THR A 64 7.50 -8.12 -27.06
C THR A 64 7.37 -9.00 -25.82
N GLU A 65 7.18 -10.31 -26.02
CA GLU A 65 7.13 -11.27 -24.91
C GLU A 65 8.45 -11.31 -24.11
N GLN A 66 9.58 -11.07 -24.76
CA GLN A 66 10.87 -10.96 -24.08
C GLN A 66 10.93 -9.75 -23.16
N GLN A 67 10.49 -8.57 -23.62
CA GLN A 67 10.40 -7.36 -22.77
C GLN A 67 9.45 -7.57 -21.60
N LYS A 68 8.32 -8.25 -21.79
CA LYS A 68 7.39 -8.57 -20.69
C LYS A 68 7.99 -9.54 -19.68
N ARG A 69 8.76 -10.53 -20.14
CA ARG A 69 9.50 -11.46 -19.28
C ARG A 69 10.57 -10.72 -18.48
N ASP A 70 11.38 -9.89 -19.14
CA ASP A 70 12.44 -9.11 -18.49
C ASP A 70 11.85 -8.07 -17.53
N PHE A 71 10.72 -7.45 -17.88
CA PHE A 71 9.96 -6.58 -16.97
C PHE A 71 9.55 -7.31 -15.69
N SER A 72 9.01 -8.52 -15.82
CA SER A 72 8.56 -9.35 -14.69
C SER A 72 9.73 -9.71 -13.76
N ILE A 73 10.85 -10.13 -14.35
CA ILE A 73 12.08 -10.45 -13.61
C ILE A 73 12.61 -9.19 -12.91
N GLY A 74 12.64 -8.06 -13.61
CA GLY A 74 13.16 -6.80 -13.09
C GLY A 74 12.31 -6.26 -11.93
N CYS A 75 10.98 -6.41 -12.01
CA CYS A 75 10.07 -6.15 -10.90
C CYS A 75 10.42 -7.01 -9.69
N GLY A 76 10.54 -8.33 -9.87
CA GLY A 76 10.87 -9.25 -8.79
C GLY A 76 12.25 -9.00 -8.16
N GLN A 77 13.27 -8.73 -8.98
CA GLN A 77 14.62 -8.42 -8.51
C GLN A 77 14.67 -7.10 -7.76
N THR A 78 13.94 -6.09 -8.24
CA THR A 78 13.89 -4.77 -7.62
C THR A 78 13.08 -4.81 -6.32
N TYR A 79 12.01 -5.60 -6.27
CA TYR A 79 11.30 -5.90 -5.01
C TYR A 79 12.22 -6.50 -3.95
N CYS A 80 13.05 -7.47 -4.35
CA CYS A 80 13.96 -8.19 -3.45
C CYS A 80 15.28 -7.46 -3.19
N SER A 81 15.52 -6.35 -3.88
CA SER A 81 16.72 -5.53 -3.72
C SER A 81 16.74 -4.84 -2.35
N GLU A 82 17.90 -4.34 -1.94
CA GLU A 82 18.01 -3.56 -0.69
C GLU A 82 17.12 -2.30 -0.71
N GLY A 83 16.95 -1.66 -1.86
CA GLY A 83 16.05 -0.50 -2.00
C GLY A 83 14.57 -0.88 -1.92
N GLY A 84 14.21 -2.08 -2.39
CA GLY A 84 12.85 -2.64 -2.25
C GLY A 84 12.54 -3.02 -0.81
N LYS A 85 13.48 -3.73 -0.15
CA LYS A 85 13.40 -4.05 1.28
C LYS A 85 13.31 -2.80 2.14
N THR A 86 14.13 -1.78 1.90
CA THR A 86 14.08 -0.52 2.64
C THR A 86 12.69 0.11 2.58
N ARG A 87 12.08 0.17 1.39
CA ARG A 87 10.70 0.69 1.23
C ARG A 87 9.64 -0.17 1.90
N LEU A 88 9.81 -1.49 1.94
CA LEU A 88 8.91 -2.37 2.71
C LEU A 88 9.06 -2.14 4.22
N GLN A 89 10.27 -1.86 4.70
CA GLN A 89 10.50 -1.49 6.10
C GLN A 89 9.87 -0.12 6.43
N GLU A 90 10.00 0.85 5.52
CA GLU A 90 9.32 2.15 5.62
C GLU A 90 7.81 1.98 5.67
N ALA A 91 7.22 1.20 4.75
CA ALA A 91 5.79 0.90 4.76
C ALA A 91 5.34 0.20 6.06
N GLY A 92 6.17 -0.71 6.61
CA GLY A 92 5.91 -1.36 7.90
C GLY A 92 5.94 -0.38 9.07
N SER A 93 6.83 0.61 8.99
CA SER A 93 6.95 1.69 9.98
C SER A 93 5.79 2.68 9.87
N GLU A 94 5.37 3.04 8.66
CA GLU A 94 4.17 3.86 8.40
C GLU A 94 2.91 3.16 8.95
N ALA A 95 2.74 1.86 8.67
CA ALA A 95 1.63 1.07 9.20
C ALA A 95 1.65 1.01 10.74
N THR A 96 2.82 0.79 11.34
CA THR A 96 3.01 0.85 12.79
C THR A 96 2.60 2.20 13.36
N GLN A 97 3.06 3.29 12.74
CA GLN A 97 2.78 4.64 13.18
C GLN A 97 1.28 4.92 13.14
N ALA A 98 0.59 4.53 12.07
CA ALA A 98 -0.86 4.62 11.99
C ALA A 98 -1.55 3.86 13.13
N THR A 99 -1.08 2.66 13.49
CA THR A 99 -1.69 1.92 14.62
C THR A 99 -1.52 2.60 15.98
N LYS A 100 -0.41 3.32 16.18
CA LYS A 100 -0.17 4.12 17.40
C LYS A 100 -1.05 5.35 17.42
N GLU A 101 -1.17 6.04 16.30
CA GLU A 101 -2.06 7.20 16.14
C GLU A 101 -3.52 6.83 16.45
N ILE A 102 -4.02 5.70 15.96
CA ILE A 102 -5.36 5.20 16.28
C ILE A 102 -5.52 4.97 17.80
N ALA A 103 -4.52 4.38 18.45
CA ALA A 103 -4.55 4.14 19.89
C ALA A 103 -4.58 5.45 20.70
N ASP A 104 -3.78 6.43 20.29
CA ASP A 104 -3.71 7.76 20.89
C ASP A 104 -5.02 8.52 20.67
N ILE A 105 -5.61 8.46 19.48
CA ILE A 105 -6.91 9.07 19.18
C ILE A 105 -7.99 8.43 20.05
N PHE A 106 -8.07 7.09 20.16
CA PHE A 106 -9.00 6.44 21.08
C PHE A 106 -8.85 6.94 22.52
N HIS A 107 -7.61 7.12 23.00
CA HIS A 107 -7.35 7.62 24.34
C HIS A 107 -7.83 9.07 24.52
N GLN A 108 -7.54 9.94 23.55
CA GLN A 108 -7.99 11.34 23.58
C GLN A 108 -9.51 11.46 23.50
N LEU A 109 -10.14 10.70 22.60
CA LEU A 109 -11.58 10.65 22.44
C LEU A 109 -12.26 10.12 23.69
N HIS A 110 -11.71 9.10 24.36
CA HIS A 110 -12.23 8.62 25.63
C HIS A 110 -12.29 9.74 26.67
N LEU A 111 -11.23 10.53 26.83
CA LEU A 111 -11.19 11.64 27.79
C LEU A 111 -12.24 12.72 27.43
N LYS A 112 -12.35 13.09 26.15
CA LYS A 112 -13.30 14.10 25.68
C LYS A 112 -14.74 13.64 25.82
N VAL A 113 -15.05 12.42 25.38
CA VAL A 113 -16.38 11.80 25.52
C VAL A 113 -16.75 11.65 26.99
N ALA A 114 -15.81 11.29 27.87
CA ALA A 114 -16.06 11.24 29.32
C ALA A 114 -16.43 12.61 29.90
N GLN A 115 -15.76 13.67 29.46
CA GLN A 115 -16.09 15.03 29.85
C GLN A 115 -17.49 15.45 29.35
N ILE A 116 -17.81 15.10 28.10
CA ILE A 116 -19.12 15.36 27.49
C ILE A 116 -20.22 14.60 28.25
N ASP A 117 -20.01 13.31 28.54
CA ASP A 117 -20.93 12.49 29.32
C ASP A 117 -21.14 13.03 30.73
N HIS A 118 -20.09 13.55 31.37
CA HIS A 118 -20.18 14.16 32.69
C HIS A 118 -21.05 15.42 32.69
N ILE A 119 -20.95 16.25 31.66
CA ILE A 119 -21.67 17.53 31.55
C ILE A 119 -23.11 17.33 31.03
N HIS A 120 -23.29 16.46 30.04
CA HIS A 120 -24.54 16.33 29.28
C HIS A 120 -25.29 15.02 29.52
N HIS A 121 -24.74 14.10 30.30
CA HIS A 121 -25.33 12.78 30.59
C HIS A 121 -25.68 12.00 29.31
N SER A 122 -24.82 12.08 28.29
CA SER A 122 -25.05 11.49 26.97
C SER A 122 -24.89 9.97 26.90
N GLY A 123 -24.05 9.37 27.74
CA GLY A 123 -23.88 7.92 27.86
C GLY A 123 -23.01 7.27 26.78
N PHE A 124 -22.16 8.03 26.09
CA PHE A 124 -21.27 7.53 25.03
C PHE A 124 -19.97 6.89 25.54
N GLN A 125 -19.55 7.20 26.77
CA GLN A 125 -18.28 6.77 27.33
C GLN A 125 -18.11 5.23 27.41
N PRO A 126 -19.11 4.44 27.82
CA PRO A 126 -18.96 2.99 27.85
C PRO A 126 -18.67 2.39 26.47
N GLU A 127 -19.27 2.98 25.42
CA GLU A 127 -19.15 2.47 24.06
C GLU A 127 -17.78 2.77 23.44
N ILE A 128 -17.25 3.99 23.62
CA ILE A 128 -15.89 4.31 23.13
C ILE A 128 -14.80 3.48 23.82
N ILE A 129 -14.97 3.15 25.11
CA ILE A 129 -14.08 2.22 25.84
C ILE A 129 -14.16 0.82 25.24
N ARG A 130 -15.37 0.33 24.94
CA ARG A 130 -15.57 -1.00 24.33
C ARG A 130 -14.89 -1.08 22.96
N LEU A 131 -15.04 -0.04 22.13
CA LEU A 131 -14.41 0.06 20.81
C LEU A 131 -12.88 0.09 20.92
N GLN A 132 -12.33 0.88 21.84
CA GLN A 132 -10.88 0.91 22.10
C GLN A 132 -10.34 -0.47 22.52
N GLN A 133 -11.04 -1.19 23.40
CA GLN A 133 -10.61 -2.53 23.82
C GLN A 133 -10.66 -3.54 22.67
N SER A 134 -11.68 -3.45 21.81
CA SER A 134 -11.80 -4.28 20.61
C SER A 134 -10.67 -4.01 19.63
N TYR A 135 -10.32 -2.74 19.44
CA TYR A 135 -9.17 -2.31 18.65
C TYR A 135 -7.86 -2.89 19.18
N LEU A 136 -7.55 -2.70 20.47
CA LEU A 136 -6.29 -3.18 21.06
C LEU A 136 -6.14 -4.72 20.98
N ARG A 137 -7.23 -5.46 21.11
CA ARG A 137 -7.22 -6.93 20.92
C ARG A 137 -6.92 -7.29 19.47
N THR A 138 -7.60 -6.65 18.53
CA THR A 138 -7.40 -6.87 17.09
C THR A 138 -5.95 -6.56 16.69
N LEU A 139 -5.39 -5.48 17.24
CA LEU A 139 -4.00 -5.06 17.02
C LEU A 139 -2.99 -6.07 17.60
N SER A 140 -3.23 -6.58 18.82
CA SER A 140 -2.35 -7.60 19.41
C SER A 140 -2.36 -8.90 18.59
N ASP A 141 -3.54 -9.34 18.16
CA ASP A 141 -3.67 -10.57 17.37
C ASP A 141 -3.04 -10.41 15.97
N SER A 142 -3.19 -9.23 15.34
CA SER A 142 -2.58 -8.94 14.04
C SER A 142 -1.06 -8.92 14.11
N ARG A 143 -0.49 -8.39 15.19
CA ARG A 143 0.96 -8.44 15.46
C ARG A 143 1.48 -9.87 15.53
N ASP A 144 0.84 -10.71 16.33
CA ASP A 144 1.27 -12.09 16.55
C ASP A 144 1.16 -12.93 15.26
N LEU A 145 0.10 -12.70 14.48
CA LEU A 145 -0.05 -13.29 13.15
C LEU A 145 1.02 -12.81 12.18
N ALA A 146 1.31 -11.50 12.14
CA ALA A 146 2.33 -10.93 11.26
C ALA A 146 3.72 -11.54 11.53
N ALA A 147 4.11 -11.69 12.80
CA ALA A 147 5.35 -12.36 13.18
C ALA A 147 5.39 -13.83 12.71
N SER A 148 4.27 -14.54 12.83
CA SER A 148 4.16 -15.95 12.44
C SER A 148 4.23 -16.14 10.91
N ILE A 149 3.53 -15.29 10.15
CA ILE A 149 3.59 -15.29 8.68
C ILE A 149 4.99 -14.90 8.22
N SER A 150 5.62 -13.88 8.83
CA SER A 150 6.99 -13.44 8.50
C SER A 150 7.99 -14.59 8.58
N ALA A 151 8.03 -15.30 9.71
CA ALA A 151 8.93 -16.44 9.88
C ALA A 151 8.64 -17.57 8.87
N SER A 152 7.37 -17.83 8.57
CA SER A 152 6.99 -18.84 7.58
C SER A 152 7.37 -18.45 6.15
N ALA A 153 7.18 -17.18 5.80
CA ALA A 153 7.50 -16.61 4.49
C ALA A 153 9.01 -16.65 4.21
N GLN A 154 9.83 -16.26 5.20
CA GLN A 154 11.30 -16.39 5.12
C GLN A 154 11.73 -17.84 4.90
N ASN A 155 11.15 -18.77 5.68
CA ASN A 155 11.49 -20.19 5.56
C ASN A 155 11.07 -20.78 4.20
N PHE A 156 9.99 -20.29 3.60
CA PHE A 156 9.53 -20.76 2.30
C PHE A 156 10.59 -20.53 1.22
N ASP A 157 11.08 -19.30 1.09
CA ASP A 157 12.08 -18.93 0.09
C ASP A 157 13.46 -19.49 0.41
N ALA A 158 13.90 -19.35 1.66
CA ALA A 158 15.24 -19.72 2.06
C ALA A 158 15.46 -21.24 2.02
N THR A 159 14.41 -22.03 2.25
CA THR A 159 14.51 -23.48 2.45
C THR A 159 13.56 -24.26 1.57
N VAL A 160 12.25 -24.04 1.67
CA VAL A 160 11.23 -24.94 1.08
C VAL A 160 11.33 -24.98 -0.44
N VAL A 161 11.36 -23.81 -1.09
CA VAL A 161 11.43 -23.70 -2.56
C VAL A 161 12.71 -24.35 -3.10
N LYS A 162 13.86 -23.99 -2.51
CA LYS A 162 15.17 -24.52 -2.91
C LYS A 162 15.25 -26.04 -2.74
N PHE A 163 14.72 -26.55 -1.64
CA PHE A 163 14.67 -27.98 -1.38
C PHE A 163 13.77 -28.73 -2.37
N CYS A 164 12.62 -28.15 -2.74
CA CYS A 164 11.74 -28.73 -3.76
C CYS A 164 12.37 -28.70 -5.15
N ALA A 165 13.17 -27.68 -5.46
CA ALA A 165 13.87 -27.52 -6.73
C ALA A 165 15.10 -28.44 -6.88
N ASP A 166 15.62 -29.02 -5.79
CA ASP A 166 16.82 -29.86 -5.81
C ASP A 166 16.52 -31.29 -6.29
N ASN A 167 16.94 -31.59 -7.52
CA ASN A 167 16.73 -32.89 -8.16
C ASN A 167 17.60 -34.02 -7.58
N SER A 168 18.59 -33.70 -6.75
CA SER A 168 19.34 -34.73 -6.00
C SER A 168 18.53 -35.33 -4.85
N ILE A 169 17.44 -34.68 -4.46
CA ILE A 169 16.57 -35.10 -3.37
C ILE A 169 15.45 -35.99 -3.90
N PRO A 170 15.19 -37.16 -3.29
CA PRO A 170 14.07 -38.02 -3.66
C PRO A 170 12.72 -37.27 -3.65
N ILE A 171 11.92 -37.50 -4.68
CA ILE A 171 10.66 -36.77 -4.90
C ILE A 171 9.69 -36.90 -3.72
N ASP A 172 9.64 -38.06 -3.07
CA ASP A 172 8.78 -38.30 -1.90
C ASP A 172 9.18 -37.44 -0.69
N ILE A 173 10.49 -37.19 -0.51
CA ILE A 173 10.99 -36.33 0.58
C ILE A 173 10.61 -34.87 0.30
N ARG A 174 10.77 -34.42 -0.96
CA ARG A 174 10.34 -33.06 -1.39
C ARG A 174 8.85 -32.86 -1.19
N ARG A 175 8.03 -33.86 -1.58
CA ARG A 175 6.57 -33.86 -1.39
C ARG A 175 6.18 -33.79 0.09
N SER A 176 6.87 -34.53 0.96
CA SER A 176 6.61 -34.49 2.40
C SER A 176 6.91 -33.11 3.01
N LEU A 177 7.96 -32.42 2.56
CA LEU A 177 8.32 -31.10 3.05
C LEU A 177 7.29 -30.05 2.65
N ILE A 178 6.92 -29.97 1.36
CA ILE A 178 5.94 -28.99 0.89
C ILE A 178 4.56 -29.21 1.51
N GLN A 179 4.14 -30.46 1.73
CA GLN A 179 2.88 -30.76 2.42
C GLN A 179 2.91 -30.28 3.89
N SER A 180 4.05 -30.41 4.57
CA SER A 180 4.21 -29.91 5.93
C SER A 180 4.11 -28.39 5.99
N PHE A 181 4.66 -27.70 4.98
CA PHE A 181 4.51 -26.26 4.82
C PHE A 181 3.05 -25.85 4.59
N ILE A 182 2.36 -26.47 3.63
CA ILE A 182 0.94 -26.19 3.31
C ILE A 182 0.06 -26.38 4.55
N THR A 183 0.29 -27.44 5.32
CA THR A 183 -0.48 -27.72 6.54
C THR A 183 -0.31 -26.61 7.59
N ARG A 184 0.89 -26.06 7.72
CA ARG A 184 1.15 -24.91 8.60
C ARG A 184 0.48 -23.64 8.06
N ALA A 185 0.59 -23.40 6.76
CA ALA A 185 0.03 -22.22 6.11
C ALA A 185 -1.51 -22.14 6.23
N ALA A 186 -2.21 -23.29 6.23
CA ALA A 186 -3.65 -23.34 6.43
C ALA A 186 -4.12 -22.72 7.77
N GLY A 187 -3.30 -22.78 8.83
CA GLY A 187 -3.63 -22.13 10.10
C GLY A 187 -3.61 -20.60 10.05
N PHE A 188 -2.91 -20.01 9.07
CA PHE A 188 -2.88 -18.56 8.89
C PHE A 188 -4.18 -18.04 8.26
N GLU A 189 -4.83 -18.83 7.41
CA GLU A 189 -6.11 -18.46 6.79
C GLU A 189 -7.19 -18.19 7.82
N GLU A 190 -7.39 -19.13 8.74
CA GLU A 190 -8.38 -19.03 9.81
C GLU A 190 -8.10 -17.82 10.69
N SER A 191 -6.83 -17.64 11.08
CA SER A 191 -6.38 -16.53 11.92
C SER A 191 -6.58 -15.17 11.23
N ALA A 192 -6.16 -15.05 9.97
CA ALA A 192 -6.27 -13.83 9.18
C ALA A 192 -7.74 -13.46 8.93
N THR A 193 -8.58 -14.44 8.59
CA THR A 193 -10.02 -14.23 8.39
C THR A 193 -10.70 -13.81 9.68
N GLY A 194 -10.35 -14.44 10.80
CA GLY A 194 -10.85 -14.08 12.11
C GLY A 194 -10.51 -12.64 12.50
N ILE A 195 -9.27 -12.21 12.30
CA ILE A 195 -8.81 -10.84 12.58
C ILE A 195 -9.51 -9.84 11.65
N LYS A 196 -9.57 -10.14 10.35
CA LYS A 196 -10.25 -9.31 9.34
C LYS A 196 -11.72 -9.08 9.69
N ASN A 197 -12.44 -10.14 10.09
CA ASN A 197 -13.84 -10.03 10.49
C ASN A 197 -14.02 -9.19 11.76
N ARG A 198 -13.15 -9.36 12.77
CA ARG A 198 -13.16 -8.53 13.98
C ARG A 198 -12.88 -7.06 13.67
N PHE A 199 -11.92 -6.80 12.79
CA PHE A 199 -11.59 -5.45 12.36
C PHE A 199 -12.75 -4.77 11.63
N TYR A 200 -13.39 -5.45 10.66
CA TYR A 200 -14.54 -4.85 9.98
C TYR A 200 -15.75 -4.67 10.88
N THR A 201 -15.97 -5.59 11.82
CA THR A 201 -16.98 -5.42 12.86
C THR A 201 -16.69 -4.16 13.69
N LEU A 202 -15.44 -3.98 14.14
CA LEU A 202 -15.01 -2.77 14.85
C LEU A 202 -15.24 -1.51 14.01
N ARG A 203 -14.88 -1.52 12.72
CA ARG A 203 -15.06 -0.37 11.82
C ARG A 203 -16.54 -0.02 11.69
N ASP A 204 -17.40 -1.02 11.49
CA ASP A 204 -18.84 -0.80 11.30
C ASP A 204 -19.49 -0.31 12.62
N GLU A 205 -19.10 -0.88 13.77
CA GLU A 205 -19.52 -0.42 15.09
C GLU A 205 -19.01 1.00 15.40
N PHE A 206 -17.77 1.32 15.01
CA PHE A 206 -17.20 2.66 15.14
C PHE A 206 -17.96 3.67 14.26
N ALA A 207 -18.21 3.35 12.99
CA ALA A 207 -19.00 4.21 12.10
C ALA A 207 -20.42 4.46 12.66
N ALA A 208 -21.06 3.44 13.24
CA ALA A 208 -22.36 3.60 13.90
C ALA A 208 -22.26 4.49 15.15
N PHE A 209 -21.19 4.36 15.93
CA PHE A 209 -20.91 5.24 17.07
C PHE A 209 -20.71 6.69 16.62
N VAL A 210 -19.86 6.93 15.61
CA VAL A 210 -19.63 8.26 15.02
C VAL A 210 -20.94 8.87 14.54
N ALA A 211 -21.75 8.13 13.77
CA ALA A 211 -23.04 8.62 13.29
C ALA A 211 -23.97 9.03 14.44
N THR A 212 -24.06 8.21 15.48
CA THR A 212 -24.90 8.50 16.67
C THR A 212 -24.39 9.73 17.42
N PHE A 213 -23.07 9.83 17.63
CA PHE A 213 -22.44 10.97 18.29
C PHE A 213 -22.62 12.25 17.45
N SER A 214 -22.41 12.18 16.14
CA SER A 214 -22.53 13.31 15.21
C SER A 214 -23.95 13.86 15.15
N THR A 215 -24.98 13.00 15.13
CA THR A 215 -26.38 13.45 15.23
C THR A 215 -26.62 14.16 16.55
N TRP A 216 -26.20 13.56 17.66
CA TRP A 216 -26.36 14.14 19.00
C TRP A 216 -25.61 15.48 19.17
N ALA A 217 -24.44 15.61 18.55
CA ALA A 217 -23.60 16.80 18.56
C ALA A 217 -24.22 17.92 17.71
N LYS A 218 -24.70 17.62 16.49
CA LYS A 218 -25.36 18.59 15.60
C LYS A 218 -26.59 19.24 16.22
N ASP A 219 -27.33 18.52 17.05
CA ASP A 219 -28.48 19.09 17.79
C ASP A 219 -28.06 20.12 18.85
N ARG A 220 -26.77 20.15 19.23
CA ARG A 220 -26.20 21.03 20.25
C ARG A 220 -25.22 22.06 19.70
N GLU A 221 -24.82 21.90 18.45
CA GLU A 221 -23.78 22.69 17.80
C GLU A 221 -24.29 23.26 16.50
N GLY A 222 -24.33 24.59 16.40
CA GLY A 222 -24.54 25.25 15.11
C GLY A 222 -23.50 24.80 14.06
N GLU A 223 -23.80 25.06 12.78
CA GLU A 223 -23.14 24.53 11.58
C GLU A 223 -21.60 24.56 11.57
N ILE A 224 -21.03 23.61 10.81
CA ILE A 224 -19.61 23.48 10.46
C ILE A 224 -19.11 24.79 9.86
N THR A 225 -17.86 25.17 10.14
CA THR A 225 -17.22 26.30 9.46
C THR A 225 -16.90 25.91 8.01
N ASP A 226 -17.30 26.75 7.04
CA ASP A 226 -17.13 26.51 5.59
C ASP A 226 -15.71 26.08 5.17
N GLN A 227 -14.68 26.48 5.93
CA GLN A 227 -13.28 26.14 5.65
C GLN A 227 -12.93 24.67 5.90
N ILE A 228 -13.50 24.05 6.94
CA ILE A 228 -13.27 22.61 7.22
C ILE A 228 -13.95 21.78 6.13
N GLN A 229 -15.17 22.17 5.75
CA GLN A 229 -15.91 21.48 4.68
C GLN A 229 -15.20 21.58 3.32
N ALA A 230 -14.58 22.73 3.02
CA ALA A 230 -13.77 22.88 1.81
C ALA A 230 -12.52 21.96 1.82
N LEU A 231 -11.83 21.84 2.96
CA LEU A 231 -10.68 20.95 3.11
C LEU A 231 -11.07 19.47 2.97
N GLU A 232 -12.21 19.06 3.50
CA GLU A 232 -12.73 17.69 3.34
C GLU A 232 -13.02 17.36 1.87
N GLN A 233 -13.63 18.29 1.13
CA GLN A 233 -13.88 18.12 -0.30
C GLN A 233 -12.57 18.05 -1.11
N GLU A 234 -11.58 18.89 -0.76
CA GLU A 234 -10.25 18.85 -1.38
C GLU A 234 -9.56 17.51 -1.12
N LEU A 235 -9.55 17.04 0.14
CA LEU A 235 -9.02 15.72 0.51
C LEU A 235 -9.73 14.60 -0.25
N GLN A 236 -11.06 14.63 -0.37
CA GLN A 236 -11.80 13.64 -1.15
C GLN A 236 -11.40 13.64 -2.63
N SER A 237 -11.19 14.81 -3.22
CA SER A 237 -10.73 14.94 -4.61
C SER A 237 -9.31 14.42 -4.82
N LEU A 238 -8.41 14.66 -3.85
CA LEU A 238 -7.04 14.20 -3.89
C LEU A 238 -6.97 12.67 -3.77
N HIS A 239 -7.77 12.06 -2.91
CA HIS A 239 -7.88 10.59 -2.81
C HIS A 239 -8.37 9.97 -4.14
N LYS A 240 -9.39 10.57 -4.79
CA LYS A 240 -9.83 10.10 -6.12
C LYS A 240 -8.74 10.20 -7.18
N ARG A 241 -7.92 11.26 -7.16
CA ARG A 241 -6.77 11.39 -8.06
C ARG A 241 -5.75 10.28 -7.78
N LEU A 242 -5.46 10.01 -6.51
CA LEU A 242 -4.55 8.94 -6.09
C LEU A 242 -5.03 7.56 -6.56
N ASP A 243 -6.32 7.25 -6.42
CA ASP A 243 -6.93 6.01 -6.92
C ASP A 243 -6.81 5.89 -8.44
N SER A 244 -7.05 6.98 -9.18
CA SER A 244 -6.92 7.02 -10.64
C SER A 244 -5.49 6.75 -11.09
N LEU A 245 -4.51 7.44 -10.49
CA LEU A 245 -3.08 7.25 -10.80
C LEU A 245 -2.62 5.82 -10.49
N THR A 246 -3.11 5.25 -9.37
CA THR A 246 -2.84 3.87 -8.99
C THR A 246 -3.43 2.88 -10.00
N THR A 247 -4.64 3.16 -10.51
CA THR A 247 -5.30 2.35 -11.54
C THR A 247 -4.54 2.41 -12.87
N SER A 248 -4.09 3.59 -13.30
CA SER A 248 -3.25 3.73 -14.49
C SER A 248 -1.94 2.93 -14.37
N LEU A 249 -1.36 2.87 -13.17
CA LEU A 249 -0.21 1.99 -12.91
C LEU A 249 -0.57 0.50 -12.93
N GLN A 250 -1.81 0.07 -12.73
CA GLN A 250 -2.19 -1.35 -12.78
C GLN A 250 -2.26 -1.90 -14.21
N VAL A 251 -2.40 -1.03 -15.22
CA VAL A 251 -2.54 -1.43 -16.62
C VAL A 251 -1.29 -2.12 -17.18
N PHE A 252 -0.11 -1.96 -16.57
CA PHE A 252 1.15 -2.67 -16.91
C PHE A 252 1.02 -4.20 -16.71
N GLU A 253 0.26 -4.85 -17.60
CA GLU A 253 -0.03 -6.28 -17.61
C GLU A 253 1.26 -7.10 -17.66
N ILE A 254 1.51 -7.83 -16.57
CA ILE A 254 2.62 -8.77 -16.43
C ILE A 254 2.21 -10.07 -17.14
N LEU A 255 2.68 -10.28 -18.37
CA LEU A 255 2.52 -11.55 -19.10
C LEU A 255 3.63 -12.53 -18.71
N TYR A 256 3.48 -13.10 -17.51
CA TYR A 256 4.08 -14.37 -17.11
C TYR A 256 3.34 -14.85 -15.85
N ASP A 257 3.38 -16.15 -15.53
CA ASP A 257 2.66 -16.79 -14.39
C ASP A 257 3.26 -16.40 -13.01
N VAL A 258 3.72 -15.16 -12.88
CA VAL A 258 4.29 -14.47 -11.73
C VAL A 258 3.25 -13.54 -11.07
N GLY A 259 2.02 -13.61 -11.57
CA GLY A 259 1.15 -12.45 -11.76
C GLY A 259 0.17 -12.08 -10.65
N ASP A 260 0.19 -12.72 -9.48
CA ASP A 260 -0.79 -12.38 -8.43
C ASP A 260 -0.16 -11.53 -7.29
N LEU A 261 1.02 -11.89 -6.78
CA LEU A 261 1.65 -11.13 -5.69
C LEU A 261 2.20 -9.76 -6.14
N ILE A 262 2.80 -9.64 -7.33
CA ILE A 262 3.37 -8.35 -7.80
C ILE A 262 2.24 -7.34 -8.08
N GLN A 263 1.11 -7.82 -8.61
CA GLN A 263 -0.09 -6.99 -8.77
C GLN A 263 -0.64 -6.54 -7.41
N ASP A 264 -0.75 -7.46 -6.46
CA ASP A 264 -1.24 -7.16 -5.11
C ASP A 264 -0.31 -6.23 -4.32
N VAL A 265 1.02 -6.35 -4.46
CA VAL A 265 1.96 -5.42 -3.82
C VAL A 265 1.74 -4.00 -4.32
N GLY A 266 1.45 -3.79 -5.60
CA GLY A 266 1.16 -2.44 -6.11
C GLY A 266 -0.12 -1.84 -5.53
N LYS A 267 -1.10 -2.67 -5.19
CA LYS A 267 -2.35 -2.27 -4.53
C LYS A 267 -2.13 -1.92 -3.07
N PHE A 268 -1.36 -2.72 -2.35
CA PHE A 268 -1.20 -2.56 -0.91
C PHE A 268 -0.01 -1.68 -0.51
N PHE A 269 0.96 -1.53 -1.39
CA PHE A 269 2.17 -0.74 -1.21
C PHE A 269 2.45 0.09 -2.46
N PRO A 270 1.66 1.14 -2.74
CA PRO A 270 1.78 1.90 -3.99
C PRO A 270 3.23 2.35 -4.29
N LYS A 271 3.95 2.87 -3.28
CA LYS A 271 5.36 3.28 -3.38
C LYS A 271 6.30 2.12 -3.75
N VAL A 272 6.09 0.93 -3.18
CA VAL A 272 6.88 -0.28 -3.51
C VAL A 272 6.50 -0.78 -4.89
N GLY A 273 5.20 -0.76 -5.23
CA GLY A 273 4.64 -1.02 -6.54
C GLY A 273 5.33 -0.26 -7.65
N ILE A 274 5.42 1.06 -7.49
CA ILE A 274 6.10 1.96 -8.41
C ILE A 274 7.58 1.61 -8.53
N TYR A 275 8.25 1.47 -7.38
CA TYR A 275 9.69 1.18 -7.35
C TYR A 275 10.03 -0.10 -8.11
N MET A 276 9.24 -1.17 -7.93
CA MET A 276 9.38 -2.41 -8.70
C MET A 276 9.19 -2.20 -10.20
N LYS A 277 8.14 -1.47 -10.61
CA LYS A 277 7.83 -1.26 -12.03
C LYS A 277 8.92 -0.47 -12.76
N ILE A 278 9.53 0.50 -12.08
CA ILE A 278 10.72 1.19 -12.60
C ILE A 278 11.87 0.19 -12.84
N GLY A 279 12.14 -0.67 -11.86
CA GLY A 279 13.14 -1.73 -12.01
C GLY A 279 12.83 -2.71 -13.15
N GLY A 280 11.56 -3.06 -13.32
CA GLY A 280 11.07 -3.83 -14.46
C GLY A 280 11.37 -3.16 -15.80
N ILE A 281 11.04 -1.88 -15.94
CA ILE A 281 11.31 -1.13 -17.18
C ILE A 281 12.80 -1.05 -17.48
N ILE A 282 13.63 -0.79 -16.47
CA ILE A 282 15.08 -0.73 -16.63
C ILE A 282 15.61 -2.06 -17.17
N LEU A 283 15.15 -3.19 -16.61
CA LEU A 283 15.60 -4.50 -17.08
C LEU A 283 15.07 -4.86 -18.47
N ALA A 284 13.83 -4.46 -18.78
CA ALA A 284 13.23 -4.64 -20.10
C ALA A 284 13.91 -3.78 -21.19
N GLY A 285 14.68 -2.75 -20.80
CA GLY A 285 15.43 -1.89 -21.72
C GLY A 285 14.53 -0.97 -22.54
N VAL A 286 13.41 -0.53 -21.96
CA VAL A 286 12.38 0.29 -22.63
C VAL A 286 12.24 1.66 -21.96
N SER A 287 11.48 2.57 -22.56
CA SER A 287 11.28 3.93 -22.04
C SER A 287 10.58 3.93 -20.68
N PHE A 288 11.05 4.74 -19.73
CA PHE A 288 10.50 4.90 -18.37
C PHE A 288 9.56 6.11 -18.20
N LEU A 289 9.34 6.89 -19.25
CA LEU A 289 8.70 8.22 -19.18
C LEU A 289 7.27 8.20 -18.63
N ALA A 290 6.44 7.28 -19.12
CA ALA A 290 5.07 7.09 -18.64
C ALA A 290 5.05 6.74 -17.15
N ILE A 291 5.96 5.86 -16.70
CA ILE A 291 6.07 5.50 -15.28
C ILE A 291 6.60 6.66 -14.44
N VAL A 292 7.53 7.46 -14.95
CA VAL A 292 8.03 8.66 -14.27
C VAL A 292 6.92 9.69 -14.05
N GLY A 293 6.13 9.98 -15.08
CA GLY A 293 4.98 10.89 -14.97
C GLY A 293 3.99 10.45 -13.91
N LEU A 294 3.56 9.18 -13.98
CA LEU A 294 2.66 8.59 -12.99
C LEU A 294 3.26 8.61 -11.58
N THR A 295 4.55 8.33 -11.44
CA THR A 295 5.28 8.32 -10.16
C THR A 295 5.33 9.71 -9.53
N GLY A 296 5.75 10.72 -10.31
CA GLY A 296 5.85 12.09 -9.79
C GLY A 296 4.47 12.66 -9.45
N ALA A 297 3.45 12.38 -10.26
CA ALA A 297 2.07 12.80 -9.98
C ALA A 297 1.53 12.18 -8.68
N LEU A 298 1.87 10.91 -8.42
CA LEU A 298 1.49 10.22 -7.18
C LEU A 298 2.18 10.84 -5.96
N ILE A 299 3.49 11.05 -5.99
CA ILE A 299 4.26 11.68 -4.90
C ILE A 299 3.75 13.11 -4.62
N ALA A 300 3.47 13.89 -5.67
CA ALA A 300 2.93 15.24 -5.53
C ALA A 300 1.53 15.22 -4.87
N THR A 301 0.68 14.26 -5.24
CA THR A 301 -0.66 14.11 -4.67
C THR A 301 -0.62 13.69 -3.21
N GLU A 302 0.22 12.71 -2.83
CA GLU A 302 0.41 12.31 -1.42
C GLU A 302 0.89 13.47 -0.55
N THR A 303 1.83 14.28 -1.07
CA THR A 303 2.34 15.46 -0.35
C THR A 303 1.24 16.48 -0.08
N LYS A 304 0.34 16.70 -1.05
CA LYS A 304 -0.84 17.58 -0.88
C LYS A 304 -1.78 17.04 0.20
N ILE A 305 -2.09 15.74 0.18
CA ILE A 305 -2.93 15.10 1.19
C ILE A 305 -2.34 15.32 2.58
N HIS A 306 -1.05 15.04 2.77
CA HIS A 306 -0.37 15.22 4.06
C HIS A 306 -0.42 16.66 4.56
N ASN A 307 -0.15 17.63 3.69
CA ASN A 307 -0.19 19.04 4.05
C ASN A 307 -1.61 19.51 4.40
N ARG A 308 -2.63 19.09 3.65
CA ARG A 308 -4.03 19.45 3.89
C ARG A 308 -4.59 18.82 5.16
N THR A 309 -4.20 17.58 5.45
CA THR A 309 -4.56 16.90 6.71
C THR A 309 -3.99 17.65 7.91
N ARG A 310 -2.73 18.10 7.84
CA ARG A 310 -2.13 18.95 8.89
C ARG A 310 -2.84 20.30 9.05
N GLU A 311 -3.21 20.93 7.94
CA GLU A 311 -3.92 22.22 7.96
C GLU A 311 -5.31 22.07 8.59
N LYS A 312 -6.04 20.99 8.28
CA LYS A 312 -7.32 20.64 8.92
C LYS A 312 -7.15 20.49 10.44
N HIS A 313 -6.20 19.69 10.91
CA HIS A 313 -5.93 19.53 12.35
C HIS A 313 -5.58 20.84 13.06
N ALA A 314 -4.87 21.75 12.39
CA ALA A 314 -4.54 23.06 12.95
C ALA A 314 -5.78 23.94 13.14
N LEU A 315 -6.71 23.92 12.18
CA LEU A 315 -7.98 24.66 12.24
C LEU A 315 -8.97 24.06 13.25
N GLU A 316 -8.94 22.74 13.46
CA GLU A 316 -9.78 22.04 14.43
C GLU A 316 -9.42 22.34 15.89
N ALA A 317 -8.18 22.76 16.16
CA ALA A 317 -7.70 23.06 17.50
C ALA A 317 -8.44 24.24 18.18
N GLU A 318 -9.13 25.09 17.42
CA GLU A 318 -9.85 26.27 17.90
C GLU A 318 -11.36 26.04 18.19
N LEU A 319 -11.86 24.80 18.03
CA LEU A 319 -13.28 24.47 18.18
C LEU A 319 -13.72 24.17 19.64
N GLU A 320 -15.03 24.34 19.92
CA GLU A 320 -15.69 23.89 21.16
C GLU A 320 -15.52 22.36 21.36
N ILE A 321 -15.50 21.89 22.61
CA ILE A 321 -15.11 20.50 22.95
C ILE A 321 -15.94 19.44 22.21
N ILE A 322 -17.26 19.63 22.07
CA ILE A 322 -18.13 18.68 21.36
C ILE A 322 -17.79 18.66 19.85
N ARG A 323 -17.56 19.83 19.23
CA ARG A 323 -17.29 20.00 17.78
C ARG A 323 -16.01 19.31 17.41
N ARG A 324 -14.96 19.58 18.21
CA ARG A 324 -13.65 18.94 18.06
C ARG A 324 -13.75 17.43 18.22
N THR A 325 -14.52 16.95 19.21
CA THR A 325 -14.69 15.50 19.42
C THR A 325 -15.40 14.85 18.23
N ARG A 326 -16.38 15.53 17.62
CA ARG A 326 -17.04 15.03 16.41
C ARG A 326 -16.08 14.97 15.22
N ALA A 327 -15.33 16.04 14.97
CA ALA A 327 -14.39 16.10 13.86
C ALA A 327 -13.30 15.02 13.97
N GLU A 328 -12.69 14.86 15.15
CA GLU A 328 -11.69 13.81 15.40
C GLU A 328 -12.27 12.38 15.26
N LEU A 329 -13.54 12.19 15.62
CA LEU A 329 -14.25 10.91 15.44
C LEU A 329 -14.49 10.58 13.96
N GLU A 330 -14.92 11.58 13.18
CA GLU A 330 -15.15 11.45 11.74
C GLU A 330 -13.82 11.18 11.01
N ASP A 331 -12.77 11.94 11.34
CA ASP A 331 -11.44 11.83 10.75
C ASP A 331 -10.77 10.46 10.97
N MET A 332 -10.81 9.97 12.21
CA MET A 332 -10.30 8.63 12.55
C MET A 332 -10.98 7.51 11.73
N GLY A 333 -12.28 7.67 11.45
CA GLY A 333 -13.06 6.74 10.64
C GLY A 333 -12.68 6.76 9.16
N GLU A 334 -12.37 7.94 8.61
CA GLU A 334 -12.07 8.14 7.20
C GLU A 334 -10.61 7.85 6.84
N GLU A 335 -9.65 8.10 7.72
CA GLU A 335 -8.23 7.96 7.38
C GLU A 335 -7.53 6.82 8.11
N SER A 336 -7.48 6.88 9.44
CA SER A 336 -6.63 5.98 10.22
C SER A 336 -7.14 4.53 10.20
N LEU A 337 -8.45 4.32 10.37
CA LEU A 337 -9.02 2.97 10.29
C LEU A 337 -8.91 2.37 8.89
N ILE A 338 -9.03 3.16 7.81
CA ILE A 338 -8.82 2.66 6.44
C ILE A 338 -7.40 2.12 6.28
N ARG A 339 -6.39 2.90 6.68
CA ARG A 339 -4.96 2.49 6.62
C ARG A 339 -4.68 1.23 7.44
N PHE A 340 -5.26 1.10 8.63
CA PHE A 340 -5.13 -0.15 9.40
C PHE A 340 -5.83 -1.33 8.71
N GLY A 341 -6.97 -1.10 8.07
CA GLY A 341 -7.64 -2.09 7.23
C GLY A 341 -6.76 -2.59 6.09
N ASP A 342 -5.99 -1.71 5.45
CA ASP A 342 -5.02 -2.08 4.41
C ASP A 342 -3.90 -2.97 4.96
N ALA A 343 -3.37 -2.64 6.15
CA ALA A 343 -2.39 -3.49 6.84
C ALA A 343 -2.96 -4.90 7.12
N ILE A 344 -4.20 -5.01 7.60
CA ILE A 344 -4.87 -6.31 7.81
C ILE A 344 -5.05 -7.07 6.48
N ASN A 345 -5.39 -6.37 5.40
CA ASN A 345 -5.51 -6.99 4.08
C ASN A 345 -4.17 -7.49 3.53
N ILE A 346 -3.06 -6.80 3.81
CA ILE A 346 -1.71 -7.26 3.48
C ILE A 346 -1.39 -8.58 4.20
N LEU A 347 -1.68 -8.66 5.51
CA LEU A 347 -1.49 -9.89 6.29
C LEU A 347 -2.26 -11.05 5.65
N ALA A 348 -3.51 -10.81 5.28
CA ALA A 348 -4.37 -11.81 4.65
C ALA A 348 -3.91 -12.17 3.22
N GLY A 349 -3.41 -11.22 2.44
CA GLY A 349 -2.93 -11.47 1.08
C GLY A 349 -1.63 -12.28 1.07
N THR A 350 -0.68 -11.94 1.94
CA THR A 350 0.67 -12.54 1.93
C THR A 350 0.62 -14.04 2.13
N TRP A 351 -0.14 -14.55 3.12
CA TRP A 351 -0.21 -16.00 3.35
C TRP A 351 -0.88 -16.74 2.19
N LYS A 352 -1.90 -16.13 1.57
CA LYS A 352 -2.67 -16.73 0.48
C LYS A 352 -1.76 -17.02 -0.71
N HIS A 353 -0.98 -16.03 -1.13
CA HIS A 353 -0.01 -16.19 -2.22
C HIS A 353 1.02 -17.26 -1.90
N THR A 354 1.58 -17.29 -0.69
CA THR A 354 2.57 -18.32 -0.32
C THR A 354 1.95 -19.73 -0.31
N ALA A 355 0.69 -19.86 0.10
CA ALA A 355 -0.02 -21.14 0.07
C ALA A 355 -0.32 -21.61 -1.36
N GLU A 356 -0.73 -20.70 -2.24
CA GLU A 356 -1.01 -20.98 -3.66
C GLU A 356 0.26 -21.47 -4.38
N ASP A 357 1.37 -20.75 -4.25
CA ASP A 357 2.66 -21.19 -4.80
C ASP A 357 3.09 -22.55 -4.24
N ALA A 358 2.89 -22.78 -2.94
CA ALA A 358 3.21 -24.06 -2.33
C ALA A 358 2.38 -25.21 -2.92
N GLN A 359 1.09 -24.97 -3.22
CA GLN A 359 0.22 -25.93 -3.87
C GLN A 359 0.64 -26.19 -5.33
N ILE A 360 1.03 -25.15 -6.08
CA ILE A 360 1.54 -25.29 -7.45
C ILE A 360 2.83 -26.13 -7.44
N ILE A 361 3.76 -25.86 -6.52
CA ILE A 361 4.98 -26.65 -6.36
C ILE A 361 4.66 -28.09 -5.99
N GLN A 362 3.70 -28.31 -5.08
CA GLN A 362 3.26 -29.65 -4.71
C GLN A 362 2.71 -30.41 -5.92
N GLN A 363 1.89 -29.78 -6.75
CA GLN A 363 1.32 -30.38 -7.95
C GLN A 363 2.42 -30.73 -8.96
N TRP A 364 3.36 -29.81 -9.21
CA TRP A 364 4.52 -30.08 -10.07
C TRP A 364 5.36 -31.27 -9.58
N LEU A 365 5.59 -31.39 -8.27
CA LEU A 365 6.25 -32.56 -7.69
C LEU A 365 5.42 -33.85 -7.83
N ALA A 366 4.09 -33.77 -7.78
CA ALA A 366 3.22 -34.92 -7.99
C ALA A 366 3.25 -35.41 -9.45
N ASP A 367 3.43 -34.48 -10.40
CA ASP A 367 3.49 -34.75 -11.84
C ASP A 367 4.88 -35.19 -12.33
N GLY A 368 5.79 -35.48 -11.41
CA GLY A 368 7.12 -36.03 -11.70
C GLY A 368 8.25 -35.00 -11.75
N ALA A 369 7.97 -33.74 -11.40
CA ALA A 369 8.95 -32.66 -11.30
C ALA A 369 9.76 -32.45 -12.60
N ASP A 370 9.05 -32.26 -13.73
CA ASP A 370 9.70 -31.96 -15.01
C ASP A 370 10.60 -30.73 -14.89
N SER A 371 11.91 -30.95 -14.99
CA SER A 371 12.92 -29.91 -14.87
C SER A 371 12.92 -28.92 -16.04
N THR A 372 12.28 -29.27 -17.16
CA THR A 372 12.16 -28.39 -18.33
C THR A 372 11.00 -27.40 -18.22
N HIS A 373 10.04 -27.67 -17.33
CA HIS A 373 8.90 -26.80 -17.07
C HIS A 373 8.67 -26.67 -15.55
N PRO A 374 9.61 -26.06 -14.79
CA PRO A 374 9.38 -25.79 -13.39
C PRO A 374 8.25 -24.76 -13.21
N PRO A 375 7.58 -24.72 -12.04
CA PRO A 375 6.69 -23.62 -11.69
C PRO A 375 7.40 -22.28 -11.82
N ALA A 376 6.69 -21.25 -12.29
CA ALA A 376 7.26 -19.93 -12.52
C ALA A 376 7.97 -19.38 -11.28
N TYR A 377 7.40 -19.57 -10.08
CA TYR A 377 8.05 -19.10 -8.86
C TYR A 377 9.35 -19.86 -8.53
N VAL A 378 9.41 -21.17 -8.81
CA VAL A 378 10.64 -21.97 -8.64
C VAL A 378 11.74 -21.46 -9.56
N GLU A 379 11.41 -21.17 -10.83
CA GLU A 379 12.34 -20.56 -11.79
C GLU A 379 12.85 -19.21 -11.29
N LEU A 380 11.96 -18.30 -10.89
CA LEU A 380 12.33 -16.97 -10.40
C LEU A 380 13.19 -16.99 -9.15
N ASN A 381 12.85 -17.85 -8.19
CA ASN A 381 13.63 -17.98 -6.97
C ASN A 381 15.03 -18.53 -7.26
N ARG A 382 15.12 -19.60 -8.06
CA ARG A 382 16.36 -20.31 -8.34
C ARG A 382 17.28 -19.55 -9.29
N ASP A 383 16.73 -19.07 -10.41
CA ASP A 383 17.51 -18.59 -11.55
C ASP A 383 17.71 -17.07 -11.51
N TYR A 384 16.81 -16.34 -10.83
CA TYR A 384 16.81 -14.87 -10.80
C TYR A 384 16.94 -14.29 -9.38
N GLY A 385 17.01 -15.13 -8.35
CA GLY A 385 17.19 -14.73 -6.96
C GLY A 385 16.00 -13.97 -6.37
N VAL A 386 14.80 -14.17 -6.93
CA VAL A 386 13.58 -13.50 -6.47
C VAL A 386 13.03 -14.23 -5.24
N ASN A 387 13.37 -13.73 -4.04
CA ASN A 387 12.88 -14.21 -2.75
C ASN A 387 11.74 -13.29 -2.26
N ARG A 388 10.59 -13.34 -2.94
CA ARG A 388 9.51 -12.35 -2.74
C ARG A 388 8.87 -12.47 -1.36
N TYR A 389 8.70 -13.67 -0.82
CA TYR A 389 8.10 -13.86 0.50
C TYR A 389 9.07 -13.44 1.61
N GLU A 390 10.37 -13.65 1.42
CA GLU A 390 11.41 -13.09 2.30
C GLU A 390 11.41 -11.55 2.28
N ALA A 391 11.26 -10.94 1.10
CA ALA A 391 11.13 -9.49 0.99
C ALA A 391 9.89 -9.00 1.75
N THR A 392 8.70 -9.58 1.50
CA THR A 392 7.47 -9.22 2.23
C THR A 392 7.60 -9.42 3.75
N ALA A 393 8.35 -10.43 4.19
CA ALA A 393 8.59 -10.69 5.60
C ALA A 393 9.25 -9.50 6.32
N ASN A 394 10.03 -8.66 5.62
CA ASN A 394 10.59 -7.43 6.19
C ASN A 394 9.51 -6.44 6.62
N TYR A 395 8.47 -6.24 5.79
CA TYR A 395 7.31 -5.43 6.17
C TYR A 395 6.64 -6.01 7.41
N LEU A 396 6.33 -7.31 7.37
CA LEU A 396 5.61 -8.00 8.45
C LEU A 396 6.36 -7.96 9.77
N GLU A 397 7.68 -8.12 9.74
CA GLU A 397 8.54 -8.08 10.91
C GLU A 397 8.63 -6.67 11.51
N ASN A 398 8.72 -5.63 10.67
CA ASN A 398 8.71 -4.25 11.15
C ASN A 398 7.37 -3.86 11.75
N TYR A 399 6.27 -4.22 11.08
CA TYR A 399 4.93 -4.07 11.61
C TYR A 399 4.77 -4.77 12.96
N ALA A 400 5.19 -6.04 13.06
CA ALA A 400 5.06 -6.82 14.28
C ALA A 400 5.94 -6.31 15.43
N ARG A 401 7.15 -5.81 15.14
CA ARG A 401 8.05 -5.22 16.16
C ARG A 401 7.59 -3.84 16.62
N GLY A 402 6.88 -3.13 15.74
CA GLY A 402 6.43 -1.77 15.97
C GLY A 402 5.30 -1.65 16.97
N ILE A 403 4.50 -2.71 17.12
CA ILE A 403 3.35 -2.87 18.02
C ILE A 403 3.79 -3.58 19.30
#